data_AF-A0AAU2XYQ8-F1
#
_entry.id   AF-A0AAU2XYQ8-F1
#
_cell.length_a   1.000
_cell.length_b   1.000
_cell.length_c   1.000
_cell.angle_alpha   90.00
_cell.angle_beta   90.00
_cell.angle_gamma   90.00
#
_symmetry.space_group_name_H-M   'P 1'
#
loop_
_entity.id
_entity.type
_entity.pdbx_description
1 polymer ?
#
loop_
_entity_poly.entity_id
_entity_poly.type
_entity_poly.pdbx_seq_one_letter_code
_entity_poly.pdbx_strand_id
1 'polypeptide(L)'
;MRLLKAKRLLAAASVVAAAGVVPLVMATPASANQSTCVNYIGDHGYIVGPKVRAACSHGHTGPAPSTLCVTGLINAGVHDDDALPACRVA
;
A
#
# COMPACT_ATOMS: atom_id res chain seq x y z
N MET A 1 11.62 27.11 -17.57
CA MET A 1 10.70 27.06 -16.41
C MET A 1 11.16 25.95 -15.47
N ARG A 2 11.41 26.29 -14.19
CA ARG A 2 11.46 25.46 -12.97
C ARG A 2 12.17 24.08 -13.07
N LEU A 3 13.48 24.04 -12.87
CA LEU A 3 14.16 23.82 -11.58
C LEU A 3 13.89 22.45 -10.94
N LEU A 4 14.91 21.58 -11.07
CA LEU A 4 15.44 20.62 -10.11
C LEU A 4 14.43 19.91 -9.18
N LYS A 5 14.23 18.59 -9.40
CA LYS A 5 14.16 17.56 -8.32
C LYS A 5 13.82 16.15 -8.84
N ALA A 6 14.49 15.68 -9.88
CA ALA A 6 14.52 14.24 -10.13
C ALA A 6 15.95 13.77 -9.90
N LYS A 7 16.25 13.54 -8.62
CA LYS A 7 17.49 12.93 -8.13
C LYS A 7 17.51 11.48 -8.63
N ARG A 8 17.76 11.29 -9.92
CA ARG A 8 18.06 10.01 -10.55
C ARG A 8 19.49 9.65 -10.17
N LEU A 9 19.66 9.19 -8.94
CA LEU A 9 20.81 8.37 -8.55
C LEU A 9 20.45 6.95 -9.04
N LEU A 10 20.99 6.52 -10.18
CA LEU A 10 22.26 5.77 -10.26
C LEU A 10 22.25 4.55 -9.35
N ALA A 11 21.88 3.41 -9.92
CA ALA A 11 22.56 2.14 -9.66
C ALA A 11 22.38 1.26 -10.89
N ALA A 12 23.46 1.14 -11.67
CA ALA A 12 23.57 0.27 -12.82
C ALA A 12 23.56 -1.21 -12.38
N ALA A 13 22.89 -2.05 -13.16
CA ALA A 13 23.21 -3.47 -13.23
C ALA A 13 22.99 -3.92 -14.68
N SER A 14 24.09 -3.94 -15.42
CA SER A 14 24.18 -4.54 -16.74
C SER A 14 24.17 -6.07 -16.62
N VAL A 15 23.12 -6.73 -17.12
CA VAL A 15 23.22 -8.12 -17.57
C VAL A 15 22.40 -8.27 -18.86
N VAL A 16 23.03 -8.90 -19.84
CA VAL A 16 22.62 -8.98 -21.25
C VAL A 16 21.76 -10.23 -21.49
N ALA A 17 20.86 -10.09 -22.47
CA ALA A 17 20.28 -11.12 -23.35
C ALA A 17 19.09 -11.97 -22.87
N ALA A 18 17.99 -11.69 -23.58
CA ALA A 18 17.25 -12.64 -24.43
C ALA A 18 15.89 -13.14 -23.94
N ALA A 19 14.94 -12.98 -24.87
CA ALA A 19 13.63 -13.60 -24.97
C ALA A 19 12.52 -13.07 -24.02
N GLY A 20 11.59 -12.33 -24.63
CA GLY A 20 10.22 -12.21 -24.14
C GLY A 20 9.98 -11.15 -23.07
N VAL A 21 10.16 -9.87 -23.40
CA VAL A 21 9.60 -8.79 -22.57
C VAL A 21 8.08 -8.75 -22.76
N VAL A 22 7.37 -9.64 -22.06
CA VAL A 22 6.08 -9.23 -21.50
C VAL A 22 6.47 -8.18 -20.46
N PRO A 23 6.10 -6.90 -20.61
CA PRO A 23 6.13 -6.01 -19.47
C PRO A 23 5.09 -6.59 -18.53
N LEU A 24 5.51 -7.49 -17.63
CA LEU A 24 4.80 -7.70 -16.39
C LEU A 24 4.94 -6.37 -15.70
N VAL A 25 3.95 -5.52 -16.01
CA VAL A 25 3.64 -4.29 -15.34
C VAL A 25 3.78 -4.63 -13.87
N MET A 26 4.90 -4.23 -13.28
CA MET A 26 5.13 -4.34 -11.85
C MET A 26 4.09 -3.40 -11.26
N ALA A 27 2.90 -3.96 -11.00
CA ALA A 27 1.86 -3.29 -10.28
C ALA A 27 2.53 -2.75 -9.02
N THR A 28 2.43 -1.44 -8.89
CA THR A 28 3.02 -0.63 -7.85
C THR A 28 2.75 -1.19 -6.46
N PRO A 29 3.48 -0.75 -5.42
CA PRO A 29 3.37 -1.20 -4.03
C PRO A 29 1.99 -1.19 -3.36
N ALA A 30 0.89 -0.88 -4.05
CA ALA A 30 -0.48 -0.98 -3.55
C ALA A 30 -0.81 -2.34 -2.92
N SER A 31 -0.20 -3.43 -3.40
CA SER A 31 -0.45 -4.79 -2.93
C SER A 31 0.38 -5.22 -1.71
N ALA A 32 1.60 -4.70 -1.54
CA ALA A 32 2.45 -5.01 -0.38
C ALA A 32 1.99 -4.27 0.89
N ASN A 33 1.49 -3.07 0.69
CA ASN A 33 1.02 -2.17 1.73
C ASN A 33 -0.42 -2.61 2.16
N GLN A 34 -1.26 -3.02 1.21
CA GLN A 34 -2.54 -3.68 1.50
C GLN A 34 -2.38 -4.95 2.35
N SER A 35 -1.47 -5.87 2.02
CA SER A 35 -1.34 -7.12 2.78
C SER A 35 -0.89 -6.88 4.23
N THR A 36 -0.02 -5.88 4.45
CA THR A 36 0.42 -5.47 5.79
C THR A 36 -0.72 -4.94 6.64
N CYS A 37 -1.55 -4.05 6.07
CA CYS A 37 -2.78 -3.57 6.71
C CYS A 37 -3.74 -4.70 7.08
N VAL A 38 -4.00 -5.58 6.12
CA VAL A 38 -4.93 -6.70 6.30
C VAL A 38 -4.43 -7.68 7.37
N ASN A 39 -3.13 -7.97 7.38
CA ASN A 39 -2.51 -8.81 8.40
C ASN A 39 -2.53 -8.15 9.79
N TYR A 40 -2.25 -6.84 9.88
CA TYR A 40 -2.31 -6.09 11.15
C TYR A 40 -3.71 -6.18 11.77
N ILE A 41 -4.75 -5.98 10.96
CA ILE A 41 -6.14 -6.11 11.39
C ILE A 41 -6.47 -7.54 11.81
N GLY A 42 -6.00 -8.54 11.08
CA GLY A 42 -6.18 -9.96 11.44
C GLY A 42 -5.47 -10.36 12.75
N ASP A 43 -4.25 -9.85 12.97
CA ASP A 43 -3.45 -10.09 14.18
C ASP A 43 -4.11 -9.47 15.42
N HIS A 44 -4.77 -8.32 15.26
CA HIS A 44 -5.58 -7.68 16.29
C HIS A 44 -6.94 -8.38 16.55
N GLY A 45 -7.23 -9.51 15.88
CA GLY A 45 -8.40 -10.33 16.14
C GLY A 45 -9.66 -9.94 15.35
N TYR A 46 -9.55 -9.05 14.37
CA TYR A 46 -10.67 -8.68 13.51
C TYR A 46 -10.88 -9.66 12.36
N ILE A 47 -12.13 -9.81 11.94
CA ILE A 47 -12.47 -10.63 10.77
C ILE A 47 -12.09 -9.88 9.50
N VAL A 48 -11.06 -10.37 8.82
CA VAL A 48 -10.64 -9.87 7.51
C VAL A 48 -11.66 -10.29 6.44
N GLY A 49 -12.57 -9.38 6.14
CA GLY A 49 -13.54 -9.51 5.06
C GLY A 49 -13.18 -8.70 3.80
N PRO A 50 -14.02 -8.78 2.75
CA PRO A 50 -13.86 -7.96 1.55
C PRO A 50 -13.88 -6.45 1.83
N LYS A 51 -14.61 -6.00 2.87
CA LYS A 51 -14.61 -4.59 3.30
C LYS A 51 -13.25 -4.14 3.84
N VAL A 52 -12.61 -4.95 4.69
CA VAL A 52 -11.26 -4.67 5.22
C VAL A 52 -10.25 -4.62 4.08
N ARG A 53 -10.31 -5.58 3.15
CA ARG A 53 -9.44 -5.59 1.95
C ARG A 53 -9.64 -4.36 1.07
N ALA A 54 -10.89 -3.92 0.88
CA ALA A 54 -11.21 -2.71 0.12
C ALA A 54 -10.78 -1.43 0.86
N ALA A 55 -10.85 -1.39 2.19
CA ALA A 55 -10.32 -0.26 2.95
C ALA A 55 -8.80 -0.18 2.83
N CYS A 56 -8.11 -1.30 3.04
CA CYS A 56 -6.65 -1.42 2.92
C CYS A 56 -6.14 -1.22 1.48
N SER A 57 -6.99 -1.29 0.44
CA SER A 57 -6.57 -0.93 -0.93
C SER A 57 -6.46 0.58 -1.14
N HIS A 58 -7.02 1.37 -0.22
CA HIS A 58 -6.89 2.82 -0.19
C HIS A 58 -5.74 3.26 0.74
N GLY A 59 -4.61 2.53 0.74
CA GLY A 59 -3.43 2.74 1.60
C GLY A 59 -2.85 4.16 1.58
N HIS A 60 -1.71 4.40 2.23
CA HIS A 60 -1.23 5.77 2.39
C HIS A 60 -0.93 6.47 1.04
N THR A 61 -1.57 7.61 0.78
CA THR A 61 -1.30 8.41 -0.44
C THR A 61 -0.25 9.52 -0.20
N GLY A 62 0.28 9.60 1.03
CA GLY A 62 1.24 10.60 1.46
C GLY A 62 1.74 10.34 2.89
N PRO A 63 2.29 11.34 3.60
CA PRO A 63 2.80 11.18 4.97
C PRO A 63 1.70 10.94 6.02
N ALA A 64 0.43 11.05 5.63
CA ALA A 64 -0.72 10.80 6.48
C ALA A 64 -1.49 9.56 6.00
N PRO A 65 -2.09 8.79 6.92
CA PRO A 65 -2.98 7.70 6.55
C PRO A 65 -4.16 8.26 5.75
N SER A 66 -4.57 7.54 4.71
CA SER A 66 -5.69 7.95 3.87
C SER A 66 -6.99 7.88 4.67
N THR A 67 -7.78 8.96 4.66
CA THR A 67 -9.09 9.01 5.32
C THR A 67 -10.01 7.88 4.84
N LEU A 68 -9.92 7.50 3.56
CA LEU A 68 -10.70 6.39 3.00
C LEU A 68 -10.32 5.03 3.60
N CYS A 69 -9.05 4.82 3.97
CA CYS A 69 -8.63 3.60 4.65
C CYS A 69 -9.24 3.55 6.06
N VAL A 70 -9.09 4.63 6.84
CA VAL A 70 -9.56 4.71 8.23
C VAL A 70 -11.09 4.57 8.27
N THR A 71 -11.81 5.41 7.52
CA THR A 71 -13.27 5.36 7.45
C THR A 71 -13.77 4.01 6.90
N GLY A 72 -13.06 3.40 5.95
CA GLY A 72 -13.40 2.08 5.41
C GLY A 72 -13.27 0.97 6.46
N LEU A 73 -12.23 1.00 7.28
CA LEU A 73 -12.02 0.06 8.38
C LEU A 73 -13.05 0.25 9.49
N ILE A 74 -13.36 1.49 9.87
CA ILE A 74 -14.41 1.79 10.86
C ILE A 74 -15.78 1.27 10.40
N ASN A 75 -16.14 1.49 9.14
CA ASN A 75 -17.36 0.93 8.55
C ASN A 75 -17.34 -0.60 8.42
N ALA A 76 -16.15 -1.22 8.48
CA ALA A 76 -15.99 -2.66 8.57
C ALA A 76 -16.07 -3.19 10.02
N GLY A 77 -16.17 -2.31 11.02
CA GLY A 77 -16.27 -2.65 12.45
C GLY A 77 -14.93 -2.67 13.18
N VAL A 78 -13.86 -2.12 12.58
CA VAL A 78 -12.56 -1.94 13.24
C VAL A 78 -12.58 -0.64 14.06
N HIS A 79 -12.09 -0.67 15.30
CA HIS A 79 -12.01 0.55 16.11
C HIS A 79 -10.96 1.53 15.56
N ASP A 80 -11.18 2.83 15.77
CA ASP A 80 -10.28 3.90 15.34
C ASP A 80 -8.83 3.69 15.82
N ASP A 81 -8.66 3.19 17.06
CA ASP A 81 -7.36 2.89 17.68
C ASP A 81 -6.54 1.85 16.90
N ASP A 82 -7.20 0.92 16.21
CA ASP A 82 -6.55 -0.11 15.39
C ASP A 82 -6.53 0.29 13.90
N ALA A 83 -7.53 1.03 13.43
CA ALA A 83 -7.64 1.47 12.05
C ALA A 83 -6.54 2.48 11.66
N LEU A 84 -6.23 3.44 12.53
CA LEU A 84 -5.17 4.43 12.30
C LEU A 84 -3.77 3.82 12.12
N PRO A 85 -3.27 2.97 13.04
CA PRO A 85 -1.98 2.32 12.87
C PRO A 85 -1.98 1.35 11.69
N ALA A 86 -3.07 0.60 11.47
CA ALA A 86 -3.22 -0.24 10.28
C ALA A 86 -3.03 0.58 9.01
N CYS A 87 -3.71 1.72 8.88
CA CYS A 87 -3.61 2.59 7.71
C CYS A 87 -2.28 3.35 7.58
N ARG A 88 -1.47 3.44 8.64
CA ARG A 88 -0.10 3.97 8.57
C ARG A 88 0.88 2.96 7.99
N VAL A 89 0.67 1.68 8.25
CA VAL A 89 1.47 0.58 7.70
C VAL A 89 0.89 0.04 6.37
N ALA A 90 -0.24 0.61 5.93
CA ALA A 90 -1.04 0.23 4.77
C ALA A 90 -0.70 0.90 3.46
#